data_AF-A0A3R7EDY8-F1
#
_entry.id   AF-A0A3R7EDY8-F1
#
_cell.length_a   1.000
_cell.length_b   1.000
_cell.length_c   1.000
_cell.angle_alpha   90.00
_cell.angle_beta   90.00
_cell.angle_gamma   90.00
#
_symmetry.space_group_name_H-M   'P 1'
#
loop_
_entity.id
_entity.type
_entity.pdbx_description
1 polymer ?
#
loop_
_entity_poly.entity_id
_entity_poly.type
_entity_poly.pdbx_seq_one_letter_code
_entity_poly.pdbx_strand_id
1 'polypeptide(L)'
;MRLPTDNYRLGADLPGLLKALAQLLPRIATQVNNVSEGRIVGSHNAVTQPPAQGLYQAGDYIRNGAPQVLGSPGSQYVVKGWICIADGEPGTWVQDRGATGT
;
A
#
# COMPACT_ATOMS: atom_id res chain seq x y z
N MET A 1 11.44 -26.71 -9.61
CA MET A 1 10.82 -25.81 -10.61
C MET A 1 11.90 -24.84 -11.08
N ARG A 2 12.49 -25.07 -12.26
CA ARG A 2 13.54 -24.19 -12.82
C ARG A 2 12.87 -22.93 -13.33
N LEU A 3 13.31 -21.77 -12.84
CA LEU A 3 12.90 -20.49 -13.42
C LEU A 3 13.50 -20.43 -14.84
N PRO A 4 12.70 -20.20 -15.89
CA PRO A 4 13.22 -20.05 -17.24
C PRO A 4 13.94 -18.71 -17.33
N THR A 5 15.25 -18.71 -17.12
CA THR A 5 16.14 -17.56 -17.34
C THR A 5 16.51 -17.37 -18.81
N ASP A 6 15.72 -17.88 -19.75
CA ASP A 6 16.17 -18.14 -21.12
C ASP A 6 15.69 -17.16 -22.19
N ASN A 7 15.22 -15.95 -21.83
CA ASN A 7 14.69 -15.01 -22.84
C ASN A 7 14.95 -13.51 -22.57
N TYR A 8 16.14 -13.13 -22.10
CA TYR A 8 16.61 -11.75 -22.29
C TYR A 8 17.06 -11.51 -23.74
N ARG A 9 16.17 -11.76 -24.71
CA ARG A 9 16.27 -11.24 -26.08
C ARG A 9 15.71 -9.83 -26.11
N LEU A 10 16.38 -8.91 -25.42
CA LEU A 10 16.02 -7.47 -25.41
C LEU A 10 16.10 -6.81 -26.82
N GLY A 11 16.51 -7.54 -27.86
CA GLY A 11 16.69 -7.02 -29.22
C GLY A 11 15.83 -7.64 -30.33
N ALA A 12 15.07 -8.72 -30.10
CA ALA A 12 14.32 -9.36 -31.19
C ALA A 12 12.94 -8.71 -31.47
N ASP A 13 12.41 -7.96 -30.50
CA ASP A 13 11.11 -7.28 -30.59
C ASP A 13 11.21 -5.85 -30.03
N LEU A 14 12.08 -5.03 -30.64
CA LEU A 14 12.20 -3.62 -30.30
C LEU A 14 10.86 -2.86 -30.38
N PRO A 15 10.00 -3.07 -31.41
CA PRO A 15 8.69 -2.42 -31.46
C PRO A 15 7.79 -2.81 -30.27
N GLY A 16 7.76 -4.08 -29.88
CA GLY A 16 7.03 -4.55 -28.70
C GLY A 16 7.55 -3.95 -27.40
N LEU A 17 8.87 -3.87 -27.25
CA LEU A 17 9.50 -3.20 -26.10
C LEU A 17 9.14 -1.72 -26.03
N LEU A 18 9.25 -0.98 -27.14
CA LEU A 18 8.89 0.44 -27.19
C LEU A 18 7.43 0.67 -26.82
N LYS A 19 6.52 -0.19 -27.31
CA LYS A 19 5.10 -0.16 -26.93
C LYS A 19 4.90 -0.42 -25.43
N ALA A 20 5.58 -1.42 -24.88
CA ALA A 20 5.50 -1.74 -23.45
C ALA A 20 6.00 -0.56 -22.59
N LEU A 21 7.14 0.05 -22.95
CA LEU A 21 7.68 1.22 -22.26
C LEU A 21 6.73 2.42 -22.34
N ALA A 22 6.17 2.70 -23.52
CA ALA A 22 5.18 3.77 -23.70
C ALA A 22 3.92 3.58 -22.85
N GLN A 23 3.56 2.33 -22.51
CA GLN A 23 2.44 2.02 -21.62
C GLN A 23 2.84 2.05 -20.13
N LEU A 24 4.04 1.62 -19.80
CA LEU A 24 4.50 1.48 -18.41
C LEU A 24 4.99 2.79 -17.81
N LEU A 25 5.78 3.58 -18.55
CA LEU A 25 6.39 4.82 -18.02
C LEU A 25 5.34 5.83 -17.51
N PRO A 26 4.23 6.10 -18.23
CA PRO A 26 3.20 7.00 -17.71
C PRO A 26 2.53 6.46 -16.45
N ARG A 27 2.28 5.13 -16.36
CA ARG A 27 1.69 4.51 -15.17
C ARG A 27 2.59 4.65 -13.95
N ILE A 28 3.90 4.45 -14.14
CA ILE A 28 4.90 4.67 -13.10
C ILE A 28 4.91 6.13 -12.68
N ALA A 29 4.94 7.07 -13.63
CA ALA A 29 4.91 8.50 -13.32
C ALA A 29 3.66 8.91 -12.52
N THR A 30 2.48 8.44 -12.93
CA THR A 30 1.23 8.67 -12.18
C THR A 30 1.29 8.10 -10.77
N GLN A 31 1.81 6.88 -10.61
CA GLN A 31 1.96 6.25 -9.29
C GLN A 31 2.91 7.05 -8.39
N VAL A 32 4.06 7.46 -8.93
CA VAL A 32 5.06 8.26 -8.21
C VAL A 32 4.46 9.60 -7.77
N ASN A 33 3.74 10.30 -8.65
CA ASN A 33 3.10 11.57 -8.31
C ASN A 33 2.07 11.38 -7.18
N ASN A 34 1.22 10.36 -7.27
CA ASN A 34 0.23 10.06 -6.22
C ASN A 34 0.91 9.79 -4.87
N VAL A 35 2.04 9.07 -4.85
CA VAL A 35 2.81 8.80 -3.64
C VAL A 35 3.46 10.08 -3.10
N SER A 36 4.10 10.89 -3.95
CA SER A 36 4.77 12.13 -3.54
C SER A 36 3.80 13.17 -2.99
N GLU A 37 2.57 13.20 -3.51
CA GLU A 37 1.49 14.08 -3.04
C GLU A 37 0.77 13.51 -1.80
N GLY A 38 1.16 12.32 -1.33
CA GLY A 38 0.56 11.67 -0.16
C GLY A 38 -0.87 11.19 -0.38
N ARG A 39 -1.32 11.01 -1.63
CA ARG A 39 -2.69 10.59 -1.94
C ARG A 39 -2.86 9.10 -1.60
N ILE A 40 -4.01 8.76 -1.02
CA ILE A 40 -4.32 7.38 -0.62
C ILE A 40 -4.33 6.41 -1.81
N VAL A 41 -4.68 6.88 -3.02
CA VAL A 41 -4.62 6.09 -4.26
C VAL A 41 -3.19 5.65 -4.62
N GLY A 42 -2.17 6.33 -4.08
CA GLY A 42 -0.77 5.90 -4.17
C GLY A 42 -0.42 4.72 -3.25
N SER A 43 -1.30 4.36 -2.32
CA SER A 43 -1.09 3.30 -1.32
C SER A 43 -1.93 2.06 -1.65
N HIS A 44 -1.34 1.09 -2.34
CA HIS A 44 -2.03 -0.14 -2.76
C HIS A 44 -2.36 -1.11 -1.62
N ASN A 45 -1.74 -0.93 -0.46
CA ASN A 45 -2.04 -1.70 0.74
C ASN A 45 -3.13 -1.05 1.62
N ALA A 46 -3.80 0.00 1.15
CA ALA A 46 -4.88 0.64 1.91
C ALA A 46 -6.10 -0.29 2.01
N VAL A 47 -6.59 -0.52 3.23
CA VAL A 47 -7.71 -1.42 3.53
C VAL A 47 -8.61 -0.79 4.59
N THR A 48 -9.82 -1.33 4.78
CA THR A 48 -10.80 -0.79 5.74
C THR A 48 -10.73 -1.45 7.13
N GLN A 49 -9.94 -2.50 7.29
CA GLN A 49 -9.75 -3.28 8.52
C GLN A 49 -8.31 -3.80 8.59
N PRO A 50 -7.75 -4.10 9.78
CA PRO A 50 -6.42 -4.70 9.87
C PRO A 50 -6.40 -6.09 9.19
N PRO A 51 -5.24 -6.56 8.71
CA PRO A 51 -5.14 -7.88 8.07
C PRO A 51 -5.62 -9.01 8.98
N ALA A 52 -6.35 -9.96 8.39
CA ALA A 52 -6.75 -11.20 9.04
C ALA A 52 -5.87 -12.41 8.64
N GLN A 53 -5.07 -12.26 7.58
CA GLN A 53 -4.22 -13.31 7.00
C GLN A 53 -2.99 -12.67 6.32
N GLY A 54 -1.95 -13.47 6.07
CA GLY A 54 -0.70 -13.05 5.43
C GLY A 54 0.43 -12.90 6.44
N LEU A 55 1.69 -13.07 6.01
CA LEU A 55 2.85 -12.95 6.89
C LEU A 55 3.28 -11.49 7.00
N TYR A 56 3.38 -10.98 8.23
CA TYR A 56 3.80 -9.61 8.52
C TYR A 56 4.88 -9.56 9.59
N GLN A 57 5.60 -8.45 9.62
CA GLN A 57 6.67 -8.17 10.58
C GLN A 57 6.29 -6.95 11.43
N ALA A 58 6.81 -6.90 12.66
CA ALA A 58 6.68 -5.74 13.53
C ALA A 58 7.26 -4.51 12.82
N GLY A 59 6.49 -3.41 12.83
CA GLY A 59 6.79 -2.18 12.10
C GLY A 59 6.06 -2.04 10.76
N ASP A 60 5.47 -3.10 10.21
CA ASP A 60 4.62 -2.99 9.02
C ASP A 60 3.44 -2.05 9.29
N TYR A 61 3.16 -1.16 8.32
CA TYR A 61 2.09 -0.17 8.42
C TYR A 61 1.11 -0.28 7.26
N ILE A 62 -0.16 -0.27 7.59
CA ILE A 62 -1.26 -0.38 6.65
C ILE A 62 -2.19 0.81 6.84
N ARG A 63 -2.42 1.57 5.77
CA ARG A 63 -3.28 2.75 5.80
C ARG A 63 -4.75 2.36 5.83
N ASN A 64 -5.55 3.11 6.58
CA ASN A 64 -6.99 3.01 6.51
C ASN A 64 -7.50 3.66 5.21
N GLY A 65 -8.09 2.87 4.33
CA GLY A 65 -8.67 3.31 3.06
C GLY A 65 -10.01 4.05 3.20
N ALA A 66 -10.66 3.97 4.37
CA ALA A 66 -11.89 4.70 4.68
C ALA A 66 -11.85 5.32 6.09
N PRO A 67 -11.07 6.39 6.30
CA PRO A 67 -11.04 7.10 7.58
C PRO A 67 -12.40 7.72 7.92
N GLN A 68 -12.84 7.57 9.16
CA GLN A 68 -14.07 8.14 9.69
C GLN A 68 -13.85 8.65 11.11
N VAL A 69 -14.63 9.67 11.51
CA VAL A 69 -14.64 10.18 12.89
C VAL A 69 -15.44 9.21 13.75
N LEU A 70 -14.81 8.72 14.81
CA LEU A 70 -15.38 7.80 15.79
C LEU A 70 -15.30 8.42 17.18
N GLY A 71 -16.05 7.85 18.12
CA GLY A 71 -16.07 8.29 19.52
C GLY A 71 -17.17 9.31 19.83
N SER A 72 -17.20 9.74 21.09
CA SER A 72 -18.15 10.75 21.59
C SER A 72 -17.50 12.14 21.59
N PRO A 73 -18.29 13.23 21.56
CA PRO A 73 -17.76 14.60 21.68
C PRO A 73 -16.79 14.73 22.86
N GLY A 74 -15.67 15.43 22.67
CA GLY A 74 -14.59 15.56 23.65
C GLY A 74 -13.62 14.37 23.70
N SER A 75 -13.86 13.33 22.89
CA SER A 75 -12.99 12.14 22.78
C SER A 75 -12.96 11.59 21.35
N GLN A 76 -13.30 12.41 20.36
CA GLN A 76 -13.38 11.96 18.98
C GLN A 76 -11.98 11.67 18.41
N TYR A 77 -11.91 10.64 17.57
CA TYR A 77 -10.68 10.21 16.92
C TYR A 77 -10.94 9.67 15.51
N VAL A 78 -9.89 9.65 14.70
CA VAL A 78 -9.86 9.01 13.38
C VAL A 78 -8.81 7.90 13.41
N VAL A 79 -9.15 6.73 12.87
CA VAL A 79 -8.18 5.65 12.64
C VAL A 79 -7.47 5.93 11.31
N LYS A 80 -6.20 6.31 11.37
CA LYS A 80 -5.36 6.58 10.19
C LYS A 80 -4.87 5.30 9.50
N GLY A 81 -4.69 4.26 10.29
CA GLY A 81 -4.17 2.97 9.84
C GLY A 81 -3.91 2.03 11.01
N TRP A 82 -3.14 0.99 10.73
CA TRP A 82 -2.73 0.00 11.71
C TRP A 82 -1.22 -0.24 11.60
N ILE A 83 -0.58 -0.42 12.74
CA ILE A 83 0.83 -0.83 12.84
C ILE A 83 0.90 -2.23 13.44
N CYS A 84 1.72 -3.08 12.84
CA CYS A 84 2.03 -4.40 13.37
C CYS A 84 3.04 -4.24 14.52
N ILE A 85 2.72 -4.71 15.72
CA ILE A 85 3.58 -4.62 16.91
C ILE A 85 4.26 -5.95 17.27
N ALA A 86 3.82 -7.05 16.64
CA ALA A 86 4.42 -8.37 16.82
C ALA A 86 4.24 -9.20 15.54
N ASP A 87 5.30 -9.88 15.12
CA ASP A 87 5.35 -10.70 13.91
C ASP A 87 4.28 -11.81 13.90
N GLY A 88 3.86 -12.25 12.70
CA GLY A 88 3.05 -13.46 12.55
C GLY A 88 2.16 -13.49 11.31
N GLU A 89 1.24 -14.46 11.32
CA GLU A 89 0.20 -14.64 10.28
C GLU A 89 -1.19 -14.46 10.90
N PRO A 90 -1.72 -13.23 11.03
CA PRO A 90 -1.26 -11.96 10.47
C PRO A 90 -0.35 -11.08 11.35
N GLY A 91 0.06 -11.55 12.53
CA GLY A 91 0.74 -10.73 13.54
C GLY A 91 -0.26 -9.96 14.41
N THR A 92 0.25 -9.11 15.31
CA THR A 92 -0.58 -8.31 16.23
C THR A 92 -0.68 -6.87 15.75
N TRP A 93 -1.90 -6.42 15.42
CA TRP A 93 -2.15 -5.09 14.86
C TRP A 93 -2.82 -4.16 15.87
N VAL A 94 -2.33 -2.93 15.96
CA VAL A 94 -2.96 -1.86 16.77
C VAL A 94 -3.35 -0.68 15.90
N GLN A 95 -4.41 0.02 16.30
CA GLN A 95 -4.89 1.20 15.57
C GLN A 95 -3.98 2.41 15.83
N ASP A 96 -3.50 3.02 14.75
CA ASP A 96 -2.88 4.35 14.79
C ASP A 96 -4.00 5.40 14.71
N ARG A 97 -4.29 6.03 15.84
CA ARG A 97 -5.39 6.99 16.00
C ARG A 97 -4.86 8.42 16.05
N GLY A 98 -5.56 9.33 15.38
CA GLY A 98 -5.42 10.78 15.55
C GLY A 98 -6.63 11.34 16.29
N ALA A 99 -6.41 12.03 17.41
CA ALA A 99 -7.48 12.79 18.08
C ALA A 99 -7.91 13.95 17.17
N THR A 100 -9.22 14.22 17.06
CA THR A 100 -9.73 15.31 16.22
C THR A 100 -9.82 16.64 16.94
N GLY A 101 -9.68 16.64 18.28
CA GLY A 101 -9.79 17.85 19.10
C GLY A 101 -11.21 18.39 19.27
N THR A 102 -12.22 17.58 18.95
CA THR A 102 -13.65 17.89 18.99
C THR A 102 -14.44 16.91 19.86
#